data_AF-A0A6B1ADD5-F1
#
_entry.id   AF-A0A6B1ADD5-F1
#
_cell.length_a   1.000
_cell.length_b   1.000
_cell.length_c   1.000
_cell.angle_alpha   90.00
_cell.angle_beta   90.00
_cell.angle_gamma   90.00
#
_symmetry.space_group_name_H-M   'P 1'
#
loop_
_entity.id
_entity.type
_entity.pdbx_description
1 polymer ?
#
loop_
_entity_poly.entity_id
_entity_poly.type
_entity_poly.pdbx_seq_one_letter_code
_entity_poly.pdbx_strand_id
1 'polypeptide(L)'
;MNKNVMEFIELELTKDPGVSNATLFEGAKLIDKTIGKLNPRQFHAKYPLQVKRRLAGHSSGRAVRAPVRPKAAQRPRARKGDADAVLAYVKRVLKRNPEVTNAELFSGACEIDASVAELSPRQFHAKYPLQIKRRLAAAEAPRRAAPAPRRAAPVVAEPAPAAAPPSAPAVAAAPAMGGGDAAAVRGLLLSLVRELAKAETQAETIEVMARLDGYVNDVMQAARS
;
A
#
# COMPACT_ATOMS: atom_id res chain seq x y z
N MET A 1 29.49 -11.36 28.15
CA MET A 1 29.28 -12.30 27.03
C MET A 1 30.32 -13.38 27.17
N ASN A 2 29.92 -14.65 27.16
CA ASN A 2 30.84 -15.76 27.42
C ASN A 2 31.61 -16.10 26.13
N LYS A 3 32.93 -15.94 26.17
CA LYS A 3 33.80 -16.04 24.99
C LYS A 3 33.79 -17.45 24.40
N ASN A 4 33.88 -18.47 25.26
CA ASN A 4 33.90 -19.88 24.87
C ASN A 4 32.64 -20.29 24.09
N VAL A 5 31.49 -19.72 24.43
CA VAL A 5 30.22 -19.96 23.76
C VAL A 5 30.21 -19.36 22.35
N MET A 6 30.78 -18.16 22.19
CA MET A 6 30.91 -17.54 20.86
C MET A 6 31.89 -18.29 19.99
N GLU A 7 33.03 -18.74 20.53
CA GLU A 7 34.01 -19.53 19.78
C GLU A 7 33.42 -20.86 19.29
N PHE A 8 32.67 -21.55 20.15
CA PHE A 8 31.95 -22.76 19.76
C PHE A 8 30.96 -22.51 18.61
N ILE A 9 30.15 -21.45 18.71
CA ILE A 9 29.17 -21.10 17.69
C ILE A 9 29.86 -20.63 16.39
N GLU A 10 31.00 -19.93 16.49
CA GLU A 10 31.84 -19.58 15.34
C GLU A 10 32.35 -20.84 14.63
N LEU A 11 32.84 -21.84 15.36
CA LEU A 11 33.28 -23.10 14.78
C LEU A 11 32.14 -23.87 14.12
N GLU A 12 30.98 -24.00 14.77
CA GLU A 12 29.84 -24.72 14.19
C GLU A 12 29.27 -24.00 12.96
N LEU A 13 29.13 -22.67 12.99
CA LEU A 13 28.63 -21.90 11.84
C LEU A 13 29.63 -21.80 10.69
N THR A 14 30.94 -21.89 10.97
CA THR A 14 31.98 -21.93 9.92
C THR A 14 32.02 -23.30 9.24
N LYS A 15 31.81 -24.38 10.00
CA LYS A 15 31.66 -25.73 9.45
C LYS A 15 30.38 -25.86 8.64
N ASP A 16 29.25 -25.45 9.21
CA ASP A 16 27.94 -25.58 8.61
C ASP A 16 27.07 -24.32 8.85
N PRO A 17 26.90 -23.43 7.86
CA PRO A 17 26.16 -22.17 8.04
C PRO A 17 24.64 -22.38 8.21
N GLY A 18 24.14 -23.55 7.82
CA GLY A 18 22.74 -23.95 7.90
C GLY A 18 22.32 -24.60 9.23
N VAL A 19 23.22 -24.71 10.21
CA VAL A 19 22.91 -25.38 11.49
C VAL A 19 21.74 -24.70 12.19
N SER A 20 20.82 -25.52 12.68
CA SER A 20 19.61 -25.06 13.35
C SER A 20 19.96 -24.32 14.65
N ASN A 21 19.16 -23.31 15.02
CA ASN A 21 19.39 -22.59 16.27
C ASN A 21 19.20 -23.48 17.51
N ALA A 22 18.41 -24.55 17.40
CA ALA A 22 18.18 -25.50 18.50
C ALA A 22 19.43 -26.34 18.80
N THR A 23 20.11 -26.83 17.77
CA THR A 23 21.35 -27.62 17.93
C THR A 23 22.48 -26.78 18.52
N LEU A 24 22.65 -25.53 18.04
CA LEU A 24 23.61 -24.58 18.63
C LEU A 24 23.31 -24.29 20.11
N PHE A 25 22.02 -24.24 20.48
CA PHE A 25 21.59 -23.93 21.83
C PHE A 25 21.87 -25.08 22.82
N GLU A 26 21.60 -26.32 22.42
CA GLU A 26 21.93 -27.50 23.25
C GLU A 26 23.44 -27.68 23.41
N GLY A 27 24.21 -27.52 22.34
CA GLY A 27 25.68 -27.54 22.43
C GLY A 27 26.22 -26.45 23.35
N ALA A 28 25.65 -25.24 23.28
CA ALA A 28 26.05 -24.13 24.14
C ALA A 28 25.71 -24.35 25.62
N LYS A 29 24.60 -25.02 25.96
CA LYS A 29 24.25 -25.38 27.36
C LYS A 29 25.30 -26.27 28.02
N LEU A 30 25.93 -27.15 27.25
CA LEU A 30 26.99 -28.04 27.76
C LEU A 30 28.25 -27.25 28.15
N ILE A 31 28.54 -26.17 27.43
CA ILE A 31 29.67 -25.29 27.69
C ILE A 31 29.38 -24.38 28.88
N ASP A 32 28.15 -23.84 28.95
CA ASP A 32 27.75 -22.93 30.01
C ASP A 32 26.29 -23.13 30.41
N LYS A 33 26.12 -23.59 31.66
CA LYS A 33 24.82 -23.86 32.28
C LYS A 33 23.94 -22.60 32.37
N THR A 34 24.51 -21.39 32.37
CA THR A 34 23.74 -20.14 32.42
C THR A 34 22.93 -19.90 31.15
N ILE A 35 23.32 -20.51 30.03
CA ILE A 35 22.60 -20.42 28.75
C ILE A 35 21.24 -21.10 28.82
N GLY A 36 21.11 -22.15 29.63
CA GLY A 36 19.84 -22.83 29.84
C GLY A 36 18.75 -21.93 30.42
N LYS A 37 19.12 -20.79 31.02
CA LYS A 37 18.17 -19.79 31.53
C LYS A 37 17.68 -18.83 30.44
N LEU A 38 18.29 -18.82 29.25
CA LEU A 38 17.89 -17.95 28.13
C LEU A 38 16.84 -18.64 27.28
N ASN A 39 15.88 -17.86 26.77
CA ASN A 39 14.99 -18.31 25.71
C ASN A 39 15.80 -18.49 24.40
N PRO A 40 15.51 -19.52 23.57
CA PRO A 40 16.14 -19.71 22.26
C PRO A 40 16.24 -18.44 21.39
N ARG A 41 15.25 -17.54 21.46
CA ARG A 41 15.27 -16.27 20.72
C ARG A 41 16.30 -15.28 21.29
N GLN A 42 16.43 -15.21 22.62
CA GLN A 42 17.43 -14.37 23.29
C GLN A 42 18.84 -14.91 23.06
N PHE A 43 19.00 -16.23 23.07
CA PHE A 43 20.25 -16.89 22.70
C PHE A 43 20.64 -16.53 21.26
N HIS A 44 19.70 -16.68 20.30
CA HIS A 44 19.92 -16.33 18.90
C HIS A 44 20.42 -14.88 18.73
N ALA A 45 19.76 -13.93 19.39
CA ALA A 45 20.10 -12.51 19.30
C ALA A 45 21.47 -12.18 19.92
N LYS A 46 21.87 -12.89 20.97
CA LYS A 46 23.11 -12.62 21.71
C LYS A 46 24.34 -13.29 21.11
N TYR A 47 24.22 -14.52 20.60
CA TYR A 47 25.39 -15.27 20.13
C TYR A 47 25.36 -15.56 18.62
N PRO A 48 24.51 -16.47 18.07
CA PRO A 48 24.55 -16.77 16.64
C PRO A 48 24.38 -15.56 15.72
N LEU A 49 23.52 -14.61 16.06
CA LEU A 49 23.32 -13.41 15.24
C LEU A 49 24.56 -12.52 15.18
N GLN A 50 25.30 -12.39 16.29
CA GLN A 50 26.54 -11.61 16.34
C GLN A 50 27.62 -12.27 15.49
N VAL A 51 27.75 -13.59 15.61
CA VAL A 51 28.67 -14.39 14.82
C VAL A 51 28.33 -14.32 13.33
N LYS A 52 27.05 -14.51 12.95
CA LYS A 52 26.59 -14.38 11.55
C LYS A 52 26.86 -12.99 11.00
N ARG A 53 26.69 -11.93 11.79
CA ARG A 53 27.03 -10.56 11.39
C ARG A 53 28.53 -10.34 11.24
N ARG A 54 29.37 -10.96 12.06
CA ARG A 54 30.82 -10.89 11.93
C ARG A 54 31.28 -11.65 10.68
N LEU A 55 30.80 -12.88 10.48
CA LEU A 55 31.09 -13.69 9.30
C LEU A 55 30.60 -13.00 8.00
N ALA A 56 29.35 -12.51 7.98
CA ALA A 56 28.82 -11.75 6.85
C ALA A 56 29.51 -10.39 6.69
N GLY A 57 29.96 -9.77 7.78
CA GLY A 57 30.68 -8.50 7.77
C GLY A 57 32.10 -8.59 7.21
N HIS A 58 32.68 -9.79 7.16
CA HIS A 58 33.95 -10.03 6.46
C HIS A 58 33.75 -10.22 4.95
N SER A 59 32.54 -10.53 4.48
CA SER A 59 32.21 -10.58 3.03
C SER A 59 31.52 -9.31 2.53
N SER A 60 30.74 -8.62 3.37
CA SER A 60 30.22 -7.30 3.07
C SER A 60 31.25 -6.28 3.51
N GLY A 61 32.21 -6.00 2.62
CA GLY A 61 32.89 -4.73 2.66
C GLY A 61 31.85 -3.65 2.93
N ARG A 62 31.94 -3.00 4.09
CA ARG A 62 31.40 -1.66 4.25
C ARG A 62 32.09 -0.88 3.15
N ALA A 63 31.44 -0.81 2.00
CA ALA A 63 31.93 -0.11 0.84
C ALA A 63 32.33 1.26 1.36
N VAL A 64 33.64 1.49 1.41
CA VAL A 64 34.21 2.83 1.29
C VAL A 64 33.35 3.48 0.23
N ARG A 65 32.61 4.52 0.64
CA ARG A 65 31.65 5.26 -0.18
C ARG A 65 32.03 5.14 -1.64
N ALA A 66 31.32 4.26 -2.37
CA ALA A 66 31.49 4.18 -3.80
C ALA A 66 31.30 5.62 -4.32
N PRO A 67 32.15 6.12 -5.23
CA PRO A 67 31.89 7.42 -5.84
C PRO A 67 30.47 7.35 -6.37
N VAL A 68 29.67 8.33 -5.93
CA VAL A 68 28.30 8.56 -6.35
C VAL A 68 28.21 8.20 -7.83
N ARG A 69 27.47 7.13 -8.16
CA ARG A 69 27.19 6.74 -9.55
C ARG A 69 26.88 8.02 -10.33
N PRO A 70 27.51 8.27 -11.49
CA PRO A 70 27.11 9.40 -12.32
C PRO A 70 25.62 9.27 -12.57
N LYS A 71 24.92 10.28 -12.07
CA LYS A 71 23.48 10.41 -12.07
C LYS A 71 23.02 10.17 -13.50
N ALA A 72 22.42 9.00 -13.77
CA ALA A 72 21.79 8.69 -15.04
C ALA A 72 21.00 9.93 -15.46
N ALA A 73 21.29 10.43 -16.67
CA ALA A 73 20.85 11.72 -17.19
C ALA A 73 19.45 12.04 -16.66
N GLN A 74 19.40 12.99 -15.73
CA GLN A 74 18.14 13.47 -15.20
C GLN A 74 17.33 13.90 -16.41
N ARG A 75 16.22 13.20 -16.67
CA ARG A 75 15.16 13.70 -17.55
C ARG A 75 14.98 15.18 -17.20
N PRO A 76 14.98 16.09 -18.18
CA PRO A 76 14.90 17.52 -17.93
C PRO A 76 13.75 17.72 -16.94
N ARG A 77 14.08 18.22 -15.74
CA ARG A 77 13.06 18.51 -14.74
C ARG A 77 12.13 19.51 -15.42
N ALA A 78 10.92 19.06 -15.74
CA ALA A 78 9.85 19.91 -16.25
C ALA A 78 9.87 21.20 -15.43
N ARG A 79 9.93 22.33 -16.14
CA ARG A 79 10.17 23.65 -15.55
C ARG A 79 9.16 23.84 -14.43
N LYS A 80 9.65 23.88 -13.19
CA LYS A 80 8.81 23.92 -11.98
C LYS A 80 7.89 25.16 -11.92
N GLY A 81 8.14 26.17 -12.77
CA GLY A 81 7.41 27.43 -12.80
C GLY A 81 5.95 27.31 -13.28
N ASP A 82 5.66 26.41 -14.21
CA ASP A 82 4.35 26.41 -14.88
C ASP A 82 3.26 25.78 -13.98
N ALA A 83 3.63 24.76 -13.21
CA ALA A 83 2.74 24.12 -12.23
C ALA A 83 2.29 25.08 -11.10
N ASP A 84 3.16 26.00 -10.67
CA ASP A 84 2.83 26.99 -9.65
C ASP A 84 1.86 28.05 -10.20
N ALA A 85 1.99 28.42 -11.48
CA ALA A 85 1.07 29.32 -12.17
C ALA A 85 -0.34 28.72 -12.28
N VAL A 86 -0.44 27.44 -12.66
CA VAL A 86 -1.71 26.69 -12.68
C VAL A 86 -2.36 26.67 -11.29
N LEU A 87 -1.57 26.41 -10.24
CA LEU A 87 -2.08 26.38 -8.87
C LEU A 87 -2.60 27.77 -8.43
N ALA A 88 -1.90 28.85 -8.79
CA ALA A 88 -2.33 30.22 -8.51
C ALA A 88 -3.62 30.59 -9.26
N TYR A 89 -3.77 30.16 -10.51
CA TYR A 89 -4.98 30.34 -11.31
C TYR A 89 -6.18 29.61 -10.68
N VAL A 90 -6.06 28.31 -10.42
CA VAL A 90 -7.13 27.49 -9.83
C VAL A 90 -7.56 28.05 -8.47
N LYS A 91 -6.60 28.52 -7.65
CA LYS A 91 -6.89 29.16 -6.35
C LYS A 91 -7.69 30.45 -6.52
N ARG A 92 -7.39 31.25 -7.55
CA ARG A 92 -8.11 32.51 -7.85
C ARG A 92 -9.55 32.25 -8.28
N VAL A 93 -9.74 31.28 -9.18
CA VAL A 93 -11.08 30.90 -9.70
C VAL A 93 -11.94 30.32 -8.58
N LEU A 94 -11.42 29.35 -7.81
CA LEU A 94 -12.15 28.74 -6.69
C LEU A 94 -12.49 29.73 -5.56
N LYS A 95 -11.65 30.75 -5.34
CA LYS A 95 -11.94 31.80 -4.34
C LYS A 95 -13.04 32.75 -4.81
N ARG A 96 -13.16 32.99 -6.12
CA ARG A 96 -14.22 33.83 -6.69
C ARG A 96 -15.54 33.07 -6.77
N ASN A 97 -15.49 31.85 -7.28
CA ASN A 97 -16.64 30.98 -7.52
C ASN A 97 -16.30 29.54 -7.04
N PRO A 98 -16.75 29.12 -5.85
CA PRO A 98 -16.42 27.81 -5.30
C PRO A 98 -17.10 26.62 -6.01
N GLU A 99 -18.17 26.90 -6.77
CA GLU A 99 -18.99 25.91 -7.49
C GLU A 99 -18.56 25.66 -8.95
N VAL A 100 -17.47 26.28 -9.40
CA VAL A 100 -16.97 26.10 -10.77
C VAL A 100 -16.71 24.63 -11.06
N THR A 101 -17.16 24.19 -12.24
CA THR A 101 -17.03 22.80 -12.66
C THR A 101 -15.56 22.43 -12.89
N ASN A 102 -15.20 21.16 -12.66
CA ASN A 102 -13.83 20.70 -12.87
C ASN A 102 -13.40 20.79 -14.35
N ALA A 103 -14.36 20.74 -15.28
CA ALA A 103 -14.11 20.86 -16.71
C ALA A 103 -13.62 22.28 -17.07
N GLU A 104 -14.27 23.32 -16.56
CA GLU A 104 -13.87 24.72 -16.79
C GLU A 104 -12.47 25.01 -16.21
N LEU A 105 -12.20 24.53 -14.99
CA LEU A 105 -10.87 24.68 -14.37
C LEU A 105 -9.78 23.97 -15.17
N PHE A 106 -10.10 22.82 -15.76
CA PHE A 106 -9.15 22.05 -16.57
C PHE A 106 -8.84 22.76 -17.89
N SER A 107 -9.85 23.26 -18.61
CA SER A 107 -9.65 24.01 -19.85
C SER A 107 -8.80 25.27 -19.62
N GLY A 108 -9.12 26.07 -18.59
CA GLY A 108 -8.33 27.26 -18.27
C GLY A 108 -6.90 26.94 -17.79
N ALA A 109 -6.69 25.78 -17.17
CA ALA A 109 -5.35 25.33 -16.80
C ALA A 109 -4.52 24.87 -18.00
N CYS A 110 -5.14 24.27 -19.02
CA CYS A 110 -4.47 23.85 -20.25
C CYS A 110 -3.95 25.05 -21.06
N GLU A 111 -4.62 26.21 -20.99
CA GLU A 111 -4.14 27.45 -21.63
C GLU A 111 -2.87 28.00 -20.98
N ILE A 112 -2.68 27.76 -19.69
CA ILE A 112 -1.51 28.23 -18.92
C ILE A 112 -0.33 27.29 -19.12
N ASP A 113 -0.57 25.98 -19.05
CA ASP A 113 0.46 24.96 -19.12
C ASP A 113 -0.05 23.76 -19.94
N ALA A 114 0.55 23.58 -21.12
CA ALA A 114 0.22 22.49 -22.02
C ALA A 114 0.47 21.11 -21.39
N SER A 115 1.37 20.99 -20.41
CA SER A 115 1.63 19.72 -19.71
C SER A 115 0.44 19.26 -18.86
N VAL A 116 -0.49 20.17 -18.52
CA VAL A 116 -1.74 19.81 -17.84
C VAL A 116 -2.67 19.01 -18.76
N ALA A 117 -2.59 19.19 -20.08
CA ALA A 117 -3.38 18.44 -21.04
C ALA A 117 -3.01 16.94 -21.07
N GLU A 118 -1.80 16.58 -20.65
CA GLU A 118 -1.38 15.18 -20.50
C GLU A 118 -2.05 14.48 -19.29
N LEU A 119 -2.59 15.26 -18.35
CA LEU A 119 -3.26 14.73 -17.16
C LEU A 119 -4.72 14.45 -17.46
N SER A 120 -5.24 13.34 -16.95
CA SER A 120 -6.69 13.11 -17.00
C SER A 120 -7.44 14.13 -16.12
N PRO A 121 -8.71 14.47 -16.42
CA PRO A 121 -9.48 15.42 -15.61
C PRO A 121 -9.55 15.04 -14.12
N ARG A 122 -9.55 13.73 -13.83
CA ARG A 122 -9.51 13.19 -12.46
C ARG A 122 -8.16 13.40 -11.78
N GLN A 123 -7.05 13.21 -12.51
CA GLN A 123 -5.71 13.46 -11.98
C GLN A 123 -5.47 14.95 -11.72
N PHE A 124 -5.93 15.81 -12.64
CA PHE A 124 -5.92 17.26 -12.45
C PHE A 124 -6.68 17.64 -11.17
N HIS A 125 -7.92 17.12 -11.00
CA HIS A 125 -8.72 17.37 -9.80
C HIS A 125 -7.98 17.00 -8.51
N ALA A 126 -7.34 15.83 -8.49
CA ALA A 126 -6.59 15.35 -7.33
C ALA A 126 -5.34 16.20 -7.02
N LYS A 127 -4.66 16.71 -8.07
CA LYS A 127 -3.44 17.50 -7.92
C LYS A 127 -3.68 18.95 -7.51
N TYR A 128 -4.62 19.66 -8.16
CA TYR A 128 -4.79 21.11 -7.94
C TYR A 128 -6.06 21.46 -7.16
N PRO A 129 -7.29 21.31 -7.70
CA PRO A 129 -8.51 21.76 -7.01
C PRO A 129 -8.70 21.12 -5.63
N LEU A 130 -8.49 19.79 -5.49
CA LEU A 130 -8.69 19.08 -4.23
C LEU A 130 -7.72 19.55 -3.14
N GLN A 131 -6.45 19.81 -3.48
CA GLN A 131 -5.48 20.30 -2.51
C GLN A 131 -5.83 21.70 -2.01
N ILE A 132 -6.32 22.56 -2.90
CA ILE A 132 -6.74 23.92 -2.56
C ILE A 132 -7.99 23.86 -1.65
N LYS A 133 -9.01 23.08 -2.02
CA LYS A 133 -10.22 22.90 -1.21
C LYS A 133 -9.89 22.37 0.19
N ARG A 134 -8.99 21.38 0.30
CA ARG A 134 -8.52 20.88 1.61
C ARG A 134 -7.82 21.95 2.44
N ARG A 135 -6.99 22.79 1.82
CA ARG A 135 -6.29 23.89 2.53
C ARG A 135 -7.25 24.99 2.96
N LEU A 136 -8.25 25.32 2.15
CA LEU A 136 -9.29 26.29 2.50
C LEU A 136 -10.15 25.77 3.66
N ALA A 137 -10.65 24.53 3.57
CA ALA A 137 -11.42 23.90 4.63
C ALA A 137 -10.61 23.75 5.94
N ALA A 138 -9.30 23.44 5.85
CA ALA A 138 -8.43 23.38 7.03
C ALA A 138 -8.16 24.77 7.64
N ALA A 139 -8.18 25.84 6.84
CA ALA A 139 -8.03 27.21 7.33
C ALA A 139 -9.32 27.74 7.98
N GLU A 140 -10.49 27.33 7.45
CA GLU A 140 -11.80 27.69 7.99
C GLU A 140 -12.19 26.86 9.21
N ALA A 141 -11.71 25.62 9.31
CA ALA A 141 -11.95 24.79 10.47
C ALA A 141 -11.47 25.55 11.72
N PRO A 142 -12.37 25.86 12.68
CA PRO A 142 -11.96 26.45 13.94
C PRO A 142 -10.89 25.52 14.50
N ARG A 143 -9.76 26.10 14.95
CA ARG A 143 -8.67 25.37 15.58
C ARG A 143 -9.26 24.64 16.78
N ARG A 144 -9.83 23.45 16.54
CA ARG A 144 -10.30 22.56 17.58
C ARG A 144 -9.07 22.38 18.44
N ALA A 145 -9.17 22.88 19.67
CA ALA A 145 -8.11 22.82 20.66
C ALA A 145 -7.48 21.45 20.54
N ALA A 146 -6.17 21.42 20.24
CA ALA A 146 -5.43 20.21 19.97
C ALA A 146 -5.90 19.16 20.98
N PRO A 147 -6.34 17.97 20.54
CA PRO A 147 -6.85 16.97 21.45
C PRO A 147 -5.79 16.80 22.53
N ALA A 148 -6.14 17.19 23.77
CA ALA A 148 -5.24 17.15 24.90
C ALA A 148 -4.53 15.80 24.86
N PRO A 149 -3.20 15.76 24.96
CA PRO A 149 -2.45 14.51 24.83
C PRO A 149 -3.11 13.51 25.79
N ARG A 150 -3.76 12.50 25.22
CA ARG A 150 -4.43 11.46 26.00
C ARG A 150 -3.32 10.84 26.85
N ARG A 151 -3.28 11.26 28.12
CA ARG A 151 -2.40 10.75 29.15
C ARG A 151 -2.51 9.23 29.06
N ALA A 152 -1.41 8.59 28.70
CA ALA A 152 -1.36 7.15 28.51
C ALA A 152 -1.90 6.49 29.78
N ALA A 153 -3.13 5.96 29.71
CA ALA A 153 -3.64 5.10 30.74
C ALA A 153 -2.74 3.85 30.75
N PRO A 154 -2.26 3.40 31.93
CA PRO A 154 -1.46 2.20 32.01
C PRO A 154 -2.31 1.02 31.52
N VAL A 155 -1.79 0.35 30.50
CA VAL A 155 -2.28 -0.94 30.01
C VAL A 155 -2.08 -1.94 31.14
N VAL A 156 -3.12 -2.14 31.96
CA VAL A 156 -3.21 -3.32 32.82
C VAL A 156 -3.49 -4.50 31.90
N ALA A 157 -2.47 -5.33 31.71
CA ALA A 157 -2.60 -6.63 31.10
C ALA A 157 -3.15 -7.61 32.14
N GLU A 158 -4.19 -8.38 31.78
CA GLU A 158 -4.22 -9.84 31.94
C GLU A 158 -5.46 -10.47 31.27
N PRO A 159 -5.42 -11.78 30.94
CA PRO A 159 -6.03 -12.35 29.74
C PRO A 159 -7.22 -13.29 30.04
N ALA A 160 -8.07 -13.55 29.04
CA ALA A 160 -8.91 -14.74 29.00
C ALA A 160 -9.33 -15.10 27.55
N PRO A 161 -9.60 -16.39 27.26
CA PRO A 161 -9.58 -16.97 25.93
C PRO A 161 -10.94 -16.99 25.22
N ALA A 162 -10.88 -17.18 23.90
CA ALA A 162 -11.89 -17.81 23.04
C ALA A 162 -13.35 -17.33 23.18
N ALA A 163 -13.71 -16.29 22.42
CA ALA A 163 -15.06 -16.15 21.90
C ALA A 163 -15.00 -16.04 20.37
N ALA A 164 -15.76 -16.91 19.72
CA ALA A 164 -15.89 -17.04 18.28
C ALA A 164 -16.15 -15.70 17.57
N PRO A 165 -15.74 -15.52 16.31
CA PRO A 165 -16.10 -14.32 15.55
C PRO A 165 -17.64 -14.29 15.39
N PRO A 166 -18.33 -13.22 15.85
CA PRO A 166 -19.70 -13.00 15.42
C PRO A 166 -19.71 -12.74 13.92
N SER A 167 -20.64 -13.43 13.28
CA SER A 167 -21.01 -13.37 11.88
C SER A 167 -20.91 -11.98 11.27
N ALA A 168 -20.46 -11.96 10.03
CA ALA A 168 -20.40 -10.80 9.15
C ALA A 168 -21.63 -9.87 9.28
N PRO A 169 -21.45 -8.54 9.19
CA PRO A 169 -22.58 -7.64 9.08
C PRO A 169 -23.33 -7.97 7.79
N ALA A 170 -24.54 -8.50 7.96
CA ALA A 170 -25.56 -8.55 6.94
C ALA A 170 -25.67 -7.15 6.33
N VAL A 171 -25.24 -7.02 5.08
CA VAL A 171 -25.41 -5.81 4.29
C VAL A 171 -26.92 -5.68 4.09
N ALA A 172 -27.50 -4.74 4.82
CA ALA A 172 -28.89 -4.37 4.75
C ALA A 172 -29.26 -4.09 3.28
N ALA A 173 -30.22 -4.87 2.79
CA ALA A 173 -30.89 -4.64 1.52
C ALA A 173 -31.51 -3.24 1.55
N ALA A 174 -30.94 -2.34 0.76
CA ALA A 174 -31.61 -1.10 0.40
C ALA A 174 -32.83 -1.44 -0.47
N PRO A 175 -33.98 -0.76 -0.29
CA PRO A 175 -35.16 -1.00 -1.10
C PRO A 175 -34.88 -0.58 -2.55
N ALA A 176 -34.92 -1.57 -3.45
CA ALA A 176 -34.84 -1.39 -4.88
C ALA A 176 -36.10 -0.68 -5.38
N MET A 177 -36.06 0.64 -5.47
CA MET A 177 -36.95 1.38 -6.36
C MET A 177 -36.36 1.35 -7.77
N GLY A 178 -36.72 0.30 -8.49
CA GLY A 178 -36.37 0.07 -9.89
C GLY A 178 -36.67 -1.38 -10.22
N GLY A 179 -37.83 -1.63 -10.82
CA GLY A 179 -38.33 -2.97 -11.17
C GLY A 179 -37.53 -3.61 -12.30
N GLY A 180 -36.31 -4.01 -11.98
CA GLY A 180 -35.47 -4.86 -12.79
C GLY A 180 -34.96 -6.01 -11.93
N ASP A 181 -34.85 -7.20 -12.49
CA ASP A 181 -34.24 -8.35 -11.82
C ASP A 181 -32.72 -8.12 -11.69
N ALA A 182 -32.32 -7.40 -10.64
CA ALA A 182 -30.93 -7.11 -10.34
C ALA A 182 -30.08 -8.38 -10.14
N ALA A 183 -30.70 -9.50 -9.75
CA ALA A 183 -30.02 -10.78 -9.63
C ALA A 183 -29.71 -11.37 -11.01
N ALA A 184 -30.64 -11.26 -11.97
CA ALA A 184 -30.42 -11.65 -13.36
C ALA A 184 -29.32 -10.80 -14.03
N VAL A 185 -29.35 -9.48 -13.87
CA VAL A 185 -28.30 -8.58 -14.38
C VAL A 185 -26.93 -8.96 -13.82
N ARG A 186 -26.86 -9.21 -12.51
CA ARG A 186 -25.62 -9.65 -11.86
C ARG A 186 -25.13 -11.00 -12.41
N GLY A 187 -26.04 -11.94 -12.69
CA GLY A 187 -25.72 -13.23 -13.30
C GLY A 187 -25.05 -13.08 -14.67
N LEU A 188 -25.61 -12.24 -15.54
CA LEU A 188 -25.10 -11.96 -16.89
C LEU A 188 -23.71 -11.29 -16.88
N LEU A 189 -23.49 -10.35 -15.95
CA LEU A 189 -22.17 -9.73 -15.81
C LEU A 189 -21.11 -10.74 -15.33
N LEU A 190 -21.49 -11.66 -14.44
CA LEU A 190 -20.57 -12.70 -13.96
C LEU A 190 -20.29 -13.77 -15.02
N SER A 191 -21.25 -14.10 -15.89
CA SER A 191 -20.99 -15.01 -17.01
C SER A 191 -20.00 -14.41 -18.01
N LEU A 192 -20.17 -13.13 -18.38
CA LEU A 192 -19.23 -12.43 -19.25
C LEU A 192 -17.81 -12.42 -18.68
N VAL A 193 -17.65 -12.12 -17.38
CA VAL A 193 -16.34 -12.13 -16.72
C VAL A 193 -15.72 -13.54 -16.72
N ARG A 194 -16.52 -14.59 -16.57
CA ARG A 194 -16.02 -15.98 -16.63
C ARG A 194 -15.59 -16.37 -18.03
N GLU A 195 -16.31 -15.96 -19.07
CA GLU A 195 -15.91 -16.21 -20.46
C GLU A 195 -14.61 -15.49 -20.80
N LEU A 196 -14.48 -14.23 -20.36
CA LEU A 196 -13.25 -13.46 -20.55
C LEU A 196 -12.06 -14.04 -19.77
N ALA A 197 -12.29 -14.61 -18.58
CA ALA A 197 -11.24 -15.27 -17.81
C ALA A 197 -10.85 -16.65 -18.38
N LYS A 198 -11.72 -17.29 -19.17
CA LYS A 198 -11.45 -18.55 -19.87
C LYS A 198 -10.78 -18.35 -21.22
N ALA A 199 -10.87 -17.16 -21.80
CA ALA A 199 -10.23 -16.83 -23.06
C ALA A 199 -8.70 -16.82 -22.87
N GLU A 200 -8.02 -17.84 -23.37
CA GLU A 200 -6.56 -17.97 -23.30
C GLU A 200 -5.89 -17.28 -24.50
N THR A 201 -6.62 -17.15 -25.61
CA THR A 201 -6.11 -16.57 -26.85
C THR A 201 -6.77 -15.23 -27.20
N GLN A 202 -6.05 -14.43 -27.99
CA GLN A 202 -6.56 -13.15 -28.49
C GLN A 202 -7.79 -13.35 -29.39
N ALA A 203 -7.85 -14.46 -30.15
CA ALA A 203 -8.98 -14.79 -31.00
C ALA A 203 -10.25 -15.06 -30.17
N GLU A 204 -10.15 -15.83 -29.09
CA GLU A 204 -11.25 -16.08 -28.16
C GLU A 204 -11.72 -14.80 -27.47
N THR A 205 -10.78 -13.91 -27.11
CA THR A 205 -11.14 -12.61 -26.52
C THR A 205 -11.94 -11.76 -27.52
N ILE A 206 -11.53 -11.73 -28.79
CA ILE A 206 -12.26 -11.02 -29.85
C ILE A 206 -13.65 -11.62 -30.05
N GLU A 207 -13.79 -12.95 -29.97
CA GLU A 207 -15.09 -13.63 -30.07
C GLU A 207 -16.02 -13.27 -28.91
N VAL A 208 -15.50 -13.21 -27.67
CA VAL A 208 -16.27 -12.75 -26.50
C VAL A 208 -16.70 -11.29 -26.66
N MET A 209 -15.82 -10.41 -27.18
CA MET A 209 -16.17 -9.02 -27.47
C MET A 209 -17.21 -8.87 -28.58
N ALA A 210 -17.18 -9.74 -29.60
CA ALA A 210 -18.18 -9.73 -30.68
C ALA A 210 -19.59 -10.11 -30.17
N ARG A 211 -19.70 -10.83 -29.05
CA ARG A 211 -20.97 -11.19 -28.39
C ARG A 211 -21.44 -10.15 -27.37
N LEU A 212 -20.65 -9.10 -27.12
CA LEU A 212 -20.93 -8.11 -26.07
C LEU A 212 -22.26 -7.37 -26.30
N ASP A 213 -22.61 -7.08 -27.55
CA ASP A 213 -23.88 -6.44 -27.89
C ASP A 213 -25.08 -7.31 -27.49
N GLY A 214 -24.95 -8.64 -27.58
CA GLY A 214 -25.96 -9.59 -27.09
C GLY A 214 -26.12 -9.51 -25.57
N TYR A 215 -25.01 -9.53 -24.83
CA TYR A 215 -25.02 -9.37 -23.37
C TYR A 215 -25.63 -8.04 -22.91
N VAL A 216 -25.37 -6.94 -23.63
CA VAL A 216 -25.96 -5.63 -23.32
C VAL A 216 -27.47 -5.66 -23.53
N ASN A 217 -27.96 -6.30 -24.61
CA ASN A 217 -29.39 -6.47 -24.83
C ASN A 217 -30.06 -7.31 -23.73
N ASP A 218 -29.43 -8.42 -23.32
CA ASP A 218 -29.93 -9.27 -22.24
C ASP A 218 -29.99 -8.53 -20.90
N VAL A 219 -28.98 -7.71 -20.60
CA VAL A 219 -28.95 -6.86 -19.40
C VAL A 219 -30.04 -5.80 -19.45
N MET A 220 -30.22 -5.14 -20.60
CA MET A 220 -31.28 -4.13 -20.78
C MET A 220 -32.68 -4.74 -20.73
N GLN A 221 -32.84 -5.99 -21.15
CA GLN A 221 -34.09 -6.73 -21.03
C GLN A 221 -34.37 -7.12 -19.57
N ALA A 222 -33.38 -7.67 -18.87
CA ALA A 222 -33.47 -8.03 -17.45
C ALA A 222 -33.70 -6.81 -16.54
N ALA A 223 -33.21 -5.63 -16.93
CA ALA A 223 -33.43 -4.39 -16.20
C ALA A 223 -34.84 -3.78 -16.41
N ARG A 224 -35.59 -4.25 -17.42
CA ARG A 224 -36.96 -3.80 -17.74
C ARG A 224 -38.05 -4.74 -17.20
N SER A 225 -37.68 -5.97 -16.83
CA SER A 225 -38.54 -7.02 -16.28
C SER A 225 -38.56 -6.99 -14.76
#